data_AF-A0A6G0W960-F1
#
_entry.id   AF-A0A6G0W960-F1
#
_cell.length_a   1.000
_cell.length_b   1.000
_cell.length_c   1.000
_cell.angle_alpha   90.00
_cell.angle_beta   90.00
_cell.angle_gamma   90.00
#
_symmetry.space_group_name_H-M   'P 1'
#
loop_
_entity.id
_entity.type
_entity.pdbx_description
1 polymer ?
#
loop_
_entity_poly.entity_id
_entity_poly.type
_entity_poly.pdbx_seq_one_letter_code
_entity_poly.pdbx_strand_id
1 'polypeptide(L)'
;MEIVESSTADPRRVHVFVHDPALMKHLEETKDVDFLRQLVPSLENATRAVVAFKPRSFPLYMSWVYRATRFTHAVVALVTANAYISTLGGGYFLCRHLNQAKLMAQLQICVSQGLQDPILASKCRINMAYGAMAQGKFKRARRIIHEEKQMNEQILQSEDLANVCFAATVYLNKTVKLHQEVLQHEKTDTKRVVDEFYRQRVVKTK
;
A
#
# COMPACT_ATOMS: atom_id res chain seq x y z
N MET A 1 -44.31 24.52 20.57
CA MET A 1 -42.88 24.17 20.73
C MET A 1 -42.10 25.39 21.16
N GLU A 2 -41.16 25.23 22.07
CA GLU A 2 -40.22 26.26 22.46
C GLU A 2 -38.82 25.80 22.10
N ILE A 3 -38.14 26.59 21.28
CA ILE A 3 -36.75 26.35 20.92
C ILE A 3 -35.91 27.26 21.78
N VAL A 4 -35.01 26.67 22.56
CA VAL A 4 -34.12 27.40 23.46
C VAL A 4 -32.71 27.32 22.92
N GLU A 5 -32.02 28.45 22.88
CA GLU A 5 -30.61 28.50 22.50
C GLU A 5 -29.76 27.65 23.45
N SER A 6 -28.84 26.88 22.87
CA SER A 6 -27.99 25.90 23.57
C SER A 6 -27.19 26.46 24.75
N SER A 7 -26.91 27.76 24.75
CA SER A 7 -26.09 28.46 25.75
C SER A 7 -26.85 28.89 27.01
N THR A 8 -28.18 28.95 26.96
CA THR A 8 -29.05 29.45 28.06
C THR A 8 -30.02 28.42 28.60
N ALA A 9 -30.09 27.23 28.00
CA ALA A 9 -31.01 26.17 28.38
C ALA A 9 -30.57 25.45 29.67
N ASP A 10 -31.41 25.50 30.71
CA ASP A 10 -31.29 24.60 31.86
C ASP A 10 -31.54 23.16 31.37
N PRO A 11 -30.55 22.24 31.46
CA PRO A 11 -30.67 20.88 30.93
C PRO A 11 -31.79 20.07 31.57
N ARG A 12 -32.33 20.49 32.73
CA ARG A 12 -33.48 19.86 33.38
C ARG A 12 -34.83 20.23 32.75
N ARG A 13 -34.86 21.26 31.91
CA ARG A 13 -36.07 21.79 31.25
C ARG A 13 -36.16 21.42 29.76
N VAL A 14 -35.09 20.89 29.19
CA VAL A 14 -35.05 20.44 27.78
C VAL A 14 -35.63 19.04 27.68
N HIS A 15 -36.58 18.86 26.76
CA HIS A 15 -37.22 17.57 26.50
C HIS A 15 -36.50 16.80 25.39
N VAL A 16 -35.95 17.49 24.39
CA VAL A 16 -35.24 16.88 23.26
C VAL A 16 -33.96 17.66 22.96
N PHE A 17 -32.85 16.93 22.85
CA PHE A 17 -31.60 17.47 22.30
C PHE A 17 -31.47 17.06 20.83
N VAL A 18 -31.33 18.05 19.96
CA VAL A 18 -31.09 17.84 18.53
C VAL A 18 -29.60 18.04 18.25
N HIS A 19 -28.99 17.06 17.61
CA HIS A 19 -27.56 17.06 17.30
C HIS A 19 -27.24 17.43 15.85
N ASP A 20 -28.23 17.30 14.96
CA ASP A 20 -28.09 17.57 13.54
C ASP A 20 -28.53 19.01 13.24
N PRO A 21 -27.65 19.87 12.69
CA PRO A 21 -27.97 21.25 12.38
C PRO A 21 -29.05 21.40 11.29
N ALA A 22 -29.14 20.47 10.32
CA ALA A 22 -30.17 20.52 9.29
C ALA A 22 -31.54 20.20 9.86
N LEU A 23 -31.61 19.22 10.76
CA LEU A 23 -32.83 18.87 11.48
C LEU A 23 -33.26 20.00 12.43
N MET A 24 -32.31 20.63 13.13
CA MET A 24 -32.60 21.77 14.00
C MET A 24 -33.22 22.93 13.21
N LYS A 25 -32.61 23.28 12.07
CA LYS A 25 -33.12 24.32 11.17
C LYS A 25 -34.51 23.99 10.64
N HIS A 26 -34.76 22.74 10.26
CA HIS A 26 -36.08 22.29 9.82
C HIS A 26 -37.13 22.48 10.92
N LEU A 27 -36.81 22.10 12.16
CA LEU A 27 -37.70 22.27 13.31
C LEU A 27 -37.93 23.75 13.67
N GLU A 28 -36.92 24.61 13.51
CA GLU A 28 -37.06 26.07 13.66
C GLU A 28 -38.04 26.69 12.66
N GLU A 29 -37.99 26.23 11.41
CA GLU A 29 -38.83 26.73 10.32
C GLU A 29 -40.27 26.19 10.36
N THR A 30 -40.44 24.87 10.53
CA THR A 30 -41.77 24.23 10.44
C THR A 30 -42.53 24.22 11.76
N LYS A 31 -41.82 24.30 12.89
CA LYS A 31 -42.39 24.14 14.24
C LYS A 31 -43.23 22.87 14.40
N ASP A 32 -42.89 21.82 13.65
CA ASP A 32 -43.66 20.58 13.58
C ASP A 32 -43.49 19.75 14.86
N VAL A 33 -44.51 19.84 15.73
CA VAL A 33 -44.56 19.14 17.02
C VAL A 33 -44.97 17.68 16.85
N ASP A 34 -45.75 17.38 15.82
CA ASP A 34 -46.27 16.04 15.60
C ASP A 34 -45.18 15.11 15.04
N PHE A 35 -44.31 15.65 14.17
CA PHE A 35 -43.08 14.97 13.76
C PHE A 35 -42.17 14.64 14.95
N LEU A 36 -42.01 15.55 15.90
CA LEU A 36 -41.22 15.29 17.12
C LEU A 36 -41.87 14.26 18.04
N ARG A 37 -43.21 14.26 18.16
CA ARG A 37 -43.94 13.25 18.95
C ARG A 37 -43.82 11.85 18.36
N GLN A 38 -43.81 11.73 17.04
CA GLN A 38 -43.55 10.44 16.37
C GLN A 38 -42.15 9.89 16.68
N LEU A 39 -41.15 10.77 16.75
CA LEU A 39 -39.76 10.39 17.01
C LEU A 39 -39.46 10.15 18.49
N VAL A 40 -40.16 10.86 19.39
CA VAL A 40 -39.94 10.81 20.83
C VAL A 40 -41.28 10.60 21.55
N PRO A 41 -41.71 9.34 21.74
CA PRO A 41 -43.00 8.99 22.35
C PRO A 41 -43.20 9.55 23.77
N SER A 42 -42.11 9.84 24.49
CA SER A 42 -42.17 10.47 25.82
C SER A 42 -42.71 11.91 25.81
N LEU A 43 -42.95 12.50 24.63
CA LEU A 43 -43.58 13.82 24.46
C LEU A 43 -45.11 13.77 24.33
N GLU A 44 -45.75 12.59 24.28
CA GLU A 44 -47.19 12.46 24.06
C GLU A 44 -48.04 13.23 25.09
N ASN A 45 -47.62 13.22 26.36
CA ASN A 45 -48.33 13.89 27.46
C ASN A 45 -47.84 15.34 27.73
N ALA A 46 -46.84 15.81 26.97
CA ALA A 46 -46.28 17.14 27.17
C ALA A 46 -47.11 18.20 26.42
N THR A 47 -47.64 19.18 27.16
CA THR A 47 -48.34 20.35 26.58
C THR A 47 -47.39 21.26 25.80
N ARG A 48 -46.08 21.22 26.11
CA ARG A 48 -45.04 22.00 25.43
C ARG A 48 -43.74 21.19 25.32
N ALA A 49 -43.27 20.97 24.10
CA ALA A 49 -41.93 20.42 23.84
C ALA A 49 -40.89 21.54 23.86
N VAL A 50 -39.84 21.38 24.69
CA VAL A 50 -38.67 22.25 24.73
C VAL A 50 -37.52 21.55 24.02
N VAL A 51 -37.03 22.13 22.93
CA VAL A 51 -35.97 21.58 22.08
C VAL A 51 -34.74 22.45 22.20
N ALA A 52 -33.57 21.83 22.39
CA ALA A 52 -32.29 22.54 22.38
C ALA A 52 -31.31 21.86 21.41
N PHE A 53 -30.55 22.69 20.69
CA PHE A 53 -29.44 22.19 19.89
C PHE A 53 -28.27 21.82 20.81
N LYS A 54 -27.66 20.67 20.59
CA LYS A 54 -26.39 20.30 21.22
C LYS A 54 -25.46 19.79 20.14
N PRO A 55 -24.41 20.52 19.74
CA PRO A 55 -23.50 20.02 18.72
C PRO A 55 -22.92 18.68 19.15
N ARG A 56 -22.87 17.72 18.21
CA ARG A 56 -22.29 16.40 18.46
C ARG A 56 -20.77 16.55 18.53
N SER A 57 -20.26 16.96 19.69
CA SER A 57 -18.84 16.86 19.99
C SER A 57 -18.53 15.38 20.17
N PHE A 58 -18.03 14.72 19.14
CA PHE A 58 -17.43 13.41 19.32
C PHE A 58 -16.25 13.60 20.27
N PRO A 59 -16.24 12.97 21.46
CA PRO A 59 -15.07 13.05 22.32
C PRO A 59 -13.90 12.50 21.50
N LEU A 60 -12.84 13.31 21.35
CA LEU A 60 -11.59 12.84 20.79
C LEU A 60 -11.06 11.78 21.74
N TYR A 61 -11.37 10.52 21.45
CA TYR A 61 -10.86 9.40 22.21
C TYR A 61 -9.36 9.33 21.93
N MET A 62 -8.55 9.83 22.86
CA MET A 62 -7.09 9.81 22.76
C MET A 62 -6.56 8.40 22.48
N SER A 63 -7.24 7.36 22.96
CA SER A 63 -6.93 5.96 22.63
C SER A 63 -6.97 5.66 21.13
N TRP A 64 -7.94 6.21 20.39
CA TRP A 64 -8.03 6.07 18.94
C TRP A 64 -6.93 6.87 18.23
N VAL A 65 -6.63 8.08 18.71
CA VAL A 65 -5.52 8.88 18.20
C VAL A 65 -4.20 8.12 18.34
N TYR A 66 -3.90 7.59 19.54
CA TYR A 66 -2.68 6.80 19.74
C TYR A 66 -2.62 5.55 18.86
N ARG A 67 -3.74 4.85 18.66
CA ARG A 67 -3.78 3.69 17.75
C ARG A 67 -3.51 4.09 16.32
N ALA A 68 -4.14 5.17 15.83
CA ALA A 68 -3.91 5.70 14.50
C ALA A 68 -2.45 6.13 14.31
N THR A 69 -1.88 6.87 15.28
CA THR A 69 -0.48 7.30 15.25
C THR A 69 0.50 6.12 15.25
N ARG A 70 0.25 5.07 16.05
CA ARG A 70 1.11 3.87 16.01
C ARG A 70 1.04 3.16 14.67
N PHE A 71 -0.16 3.08 14.08
CA PHE A 71 -0.34 2.49 12.76
C PHE A 71 0.40 3.29 11.67
N THR A 72 0.29 4.61 11.67
CA THR A 72 1.02 5.45 10.69
C THR A 72 2.53 5.32 10.86
N HIS A 73 3.04 5.31 12.09
CA HIS A 73 4.47 5.06 12.32
C HIS A 73 4.91 3.68 11.85
N ALA A 74 4.08 2.63 12.02
CA ALA A 74 4.39 1.30 11.51
C ALA A 74 4.46 1.26 9.98
N VAL A 75 3.53 1.94 9.29
CA VAL A 75 3.56 2.06 7.82
C VAL A 75 4.82 2.80 7.36
N VAL A 76 5.16 3.92 8.00
CA VAL A 76 6.40 4.67 7.69
C VAL A 76 7.63 3.79 7.89
N ALA A 77 7.71 3.06 9.00
CA ALA A 77 8.82 2.15 9.28
C ALA A 77 8.94 1.03 8.22
N LEU A 78 7.82 0.48 7.75
CA LEU A 78 7.81 -0.53 6.67
C LEU A 78 8.30 0.05 5.34
N VAL A 79 7.88 1.26 4.97
CA VAL A 79 8.35 1.94 3.75
C VAL A 79 9.85 2.22 3.84
N THR A 80 10.32 2.71 4.99
CA THR A 80 11.75 2.95 5.22
C THR A 80 12.55 1.65 5.17
N ALA A 81 12.07 0.57 5.80
CA ALA A 81 12.69 -0.74 5.73
C ALA A 81 12.76 -1.26 4.28
N ASN A 82 11.69 -1.09 3.48
CA ASN A 82 11.67 -1.45 2.07
C ASN A 82 12.78 -0.72 1.28
N ALA A 83 12.96 0.57 1.53
CA ALA A 83 14.03 1.34 0.89
C ALA A 83 15.41 0.78 1.25
N TYR A 84 15.70 0.55 2.53
CA TYR A 84 16.97 -0.02 2.97
C TYR A 84 17.22 -1.42 2.42
N ILE A 85 16.22 -2.30 2.46
CA ILE A 85 16.31 -3.66 1.92
C ILE A 85 16.57 -3.63 0.42
N SER A 86 15.92 -2.72 -0.32
CA SER A 86 16.14 -2.53 -1.75
C SER A 86 17.58 -2.11 -2.06
N THR A 87 18.09 -1.10 -1.33
CA THR A 87 19.46 -0.59 -1.49
C THR A 87 20.50 -1.66 -1.13
N LEU A 88 20.34 -2.33 0.01
CA LEU A 88 21.24 -3.39 0.44
C LEU A 88 21.15 -4.62 -0.47
N GLY A 89 19.95 -5.02 -0.89
CA GLY A 89 19.73 -6.14 -1.80
C GLY A 89 20.40 -5.92 -3.15
N GLY A 90 20.27 -4.72 -3.72
CA GLY A 90 21.01 -4.31 -4.91
C GLY A 90 22.52 -4.32 -4.70
N GLY A 91 23.01 -3.80 -3.57
CA GLY A 91 24.42 -3.83 -3.21
C GLY A 91 24.99 -5.24 -3.10
N TYR A 92 24.33 -6.14 -2.37
CA TYR A 92 24.72 -7.54 -2.26
C TYR A 92 24.69 -8.26 -3.61
N PHE A 93 23.72 -7.95 -4.46
CA PHE A 93 23.67 -8.50 -5.81
C PHE A 93 24.89 -8.08 -6.65
N LEU A 94 25.24 -6.78 -6.62
CA LEU A 94 26.40 -6.23 -7.33
C LEU A 94 27.73 -6.78 -6.80
N CYS A 95 27.82 -7.04 -5.49
CA CYS A 95 28.98 -7.65 -4.85
C CYS A 95 28.99 -9.19 -4.92
N ARG A 96 28.12 -9.80 -5.73
CA ARG A 96 27.98 -11.27 -5.90
C ARG A 96 27.66 -12.06 -4.62
N HIS A 97 27.16 -11.40 -3.58
CA HIS A 97 26.63 -12.04 -2.39
C HIS A 97 25.19 -12.51 -2.63
N LEU A 98 25.04 -13.50 -3.53
CA LEU A 98 23.74 -13.93 -4.06
C LEU A 98 22.80 -14.51 -3.00
N ASN A 99 23.33 -15.14 -1.95
CA ASN A 99 22.50 -15.68 -0.86
C ASN A 99 21.89 -14.54 -0.02
N GLN A 100 22.66 -13.51 0.28
CA GLN A 100 22.22 -12.31 0.98
C GLN A 100 21.23 -11.51 0.14
N ALA A 101 21.52 -11.32 -1.15
CA ALA A 101 20.61 -10.66 -2.09
C ALA A 101 19.25 -11.38 -2.17
N LYS A 102 19.28 -12.73 -2.19
CA LYS A 102 18.06 -13.54 -2.15
C LYS A 102 17.28 -13.36 -0.84
N LEU A 103 17.97 -13.36 0.31
CA LEU A 103 17.33 -13.12 1.61
C LEU A 103 16.67 -11.74 1.64
N MET A 104 17.36 -10.70 1.15
CA MET A 104 16.81 -9.35 1.06
C MET A 104 15.55 -9.31 0.18
N ALA A 105 15.56 -9.96 -0.99
CA ALA A 105 14.38 -10.04 -1.83
C ALA A 105 13.18 -10.74 -1.15
N GLN A 106 13.44 -11.78 -0.35
CA GLN A 106 12.39 -12.46 0.43
C GLN A 106 11.82 -11.56 1.53
N LEU A 107 12.68 -10.83 2.25
CA LEU A 107 12.23 -9.85 3.24
C LEU A 107 11.41 -8.73 2.59
N GLN A 108 11.81 -8.29 1.40
CA GLN A 108 11.08 -7.28 0.64
C GLN A 108 9.66 -7.74 0.27
N ILE A 109 9.48 -9.03 -0.04
CA ILE A 109 8.15 -9.63 -0.25
C ILE A 109 7.33 -9.57 1.05
N CYS A 110 7.91 -9.94 2.20
CA CYS A 110 7.20 -9.84 3.49
C CYS A 110 6.80 -8.40 3.82
N VAL A 111 7.66 -7.42 3.53
CA VAL A 111 7.34 -6.00 3.72
C VAL A 111 6.21 -5.55 2.79
N SER A 112 6.22 -5.98 1.53
CA SER A 112 5.13 -5.66 0.60
C SER A 112 3.77 -6.24 1.02
N GLN A 113 3.77 -7.44 1.63
CA GLN A 113 2.56 -8.01 2.23
C GLN A 113 2.07 -7.18 3.43
N GLY A 114 2.98 -6.70 4.28
CA GLY A 114 2.64 -5.82 5.40
C GLY A 114 2.08 -4.46 4.96
N LEU A 115 2.53 -3.95 3.81
CA LEU A 115 2.02 -2.73 3.18
C LEU A 115 0.73 -2.95 2.37
N GLN A 116 0.30 -4.21 2.19
CA GLN A 116 -0.81 -4.59 1.31
C GLN A 116 -0.64 -4.02 -0.12
N ASP A 117 0.59 -3.92 -0.61
CA ASP A 117 0.91 -3.44 -1.96
C ASP A 117 1.25 -4.63 -2.87
N PRO A 118 0.27 -5.13 -3.66
CA PRO A 118 0.49 -6.28 -4.52
C PRO A 118 1.41 -5.98 -5.71
N ILE A 119 1.48 -4.73 -6.17
CA ILE A 119 2.36 -4.32 -7.27
C ILE A 119 3.81 -4.39 -6.80
N LEU A 120 4.08 -3.87 -5.60
CA LEU A 120 5.41 -3.97 -4.99
C LEU A 120 5.82 -5.44 -4.78
N ALA A 121 4.90 -6.29 -4.33
CA ALA A 121 5.16 -7.73 -4.15
C ALA A 121 5.59 -8.40 -5.47
N SER A 122 4.89 -8.10 -6.56
CA SER A 122 5.23 -8.60 -7.90
C SER A 122 6.59 -8.10 -8.37
N LYS A 123 6.89 -6.79 -8.20
CA LYS A 123 8.22 -6.23 -8.53
C LYS A 123 9.35 -6.95 -7.75
N CYS A 124 9.13 -7.29 -6.48
CA CYS A 124 10.10 -8.03 -5.67
C CYS A 124 10.33 -9.47 -6.18
N ARG A 125 9.27 -10.16 -6.64
CA ARG A 125 9.41 -11.49 -7.25
C ARG A 125 10.16 -11.43 -8.58
N ILE A 126 9.98 -10.39 -9.38
CA ILE A 126 10.81 -10.16 -10.57
C ILE A 126 12.29 -9.98 -10.20
N ASN A 127 12.61 -9.28 -9.10
CA ASN A 127 13.99 -9.23 -8.60
C ASN A 127 14.55 -10.62 -8.24
N MET A 128 13.72 -11.52 -7.69
CA MET A 128 14.14 -12.92 -7.50
C MET A 128 14.41 -13.64 -8.83
N ALA A 129 13.69 -13.30 -9.91
CA ALA A 129 13.96 -13.83 -11.23
C ALA A 129 15.34 -13.39 -11.74
N TYR A 130 15.72 -12.12 -11.56
CA TYR A 130 17.08 -11.64 -11.87
C TYR A 130 18.16 -12.39 -11.08
N GLY A 131 17.94 -12.62 -9.78
CA GLY A 131 18.83 -13.46 -8.97
C GLY A 131 18.95 -14.89 -9.49
N ALA A 132 17.84 -15.49 -9.96
CA ALA A 132 17.85 -16.81 -10.57
C ALA A 132 18.62 -16.83 -11.91
N MET A 133 18.53 -15.78 -12.73
CA MET A 133 19.32 -15.64 -13.96
C MET A 133 20.81 -15.58 -13.67
N ALA A 134 21.21 -14.80 -12.66
CA ALA A 134 22.62 -14.68 -12.26
C ALA A 134 23.22 -16.03 -11.78
N GLN A 135 22.38 -16.94 -11.29
CA GLN A 135 22.77 -18.30 -10.90
C GLN A 135 22.67 -19.32 -12.06
N GLY A 136 22.37 -18.90 -13.28
CA GLY A 136 22.16 -19.80 -14.44
C GLY A 136 20.83 -20.58 -14.40
N LYS A 137 19.92 -20.29 -13.45
CA LYS A 137 18.64 -20.99 -13.28
C LYS A 137 17.56 -20.41 -14.19
N PHE A 138 17.79 -20.42 -15.49
CA PHE A 138 16.93 -19.73 -16.48
C PHE A 138 15.50 -20.25 -16.55
N LYS A 139 15.29 -21.57 -16.40
CA LYS A 139 13.94 -22.16 -16.35
C LYS A 139 13.10 -21.58 -15.21
N ARG A 140 13.73 -21.44 -14.03
CA ARG A 140 13.09 -20.83 -12.85
C ARG A 140 12.80 -19.36 -13.06
N ALA A 141 13.75 -18.60 -13.60
CA ALA A 141 13.55 -17.19 -13.91
C ALA A 141 12.40 -16.97 -14.90
N ARG A 142 12.33 -17.78 -15.97
CA ARG A 142 11.24 -17.73 -16.96
C ARG A 142 9.88 -17.98 -16.33
N ARG A 143 9.79 -18.99 -15.47
CA ARG A 143 8.55 -19.33 -14.76
C ARG A 143 8.05 -18.16 -13.92
N ILE A 144 8.92 -17.57 -13.11
CA ILE A 144 8.56 -16.42 -12.25
C ILE A 144 8.05 -15.25 -13.10
N ILE A 145 8.76 -14.89 -14.17
CA ILE A 145 8.33 -13.77 -15.03
C ILE A 145 6.98 -14.06 -15.68
N HIS A 146 6.74 -15.30 -16.10
CA HIS A 146 5.48 -15.68 -16.72
C HIS A 146 4.30 -15.60 -15.73
N GLU A 147 4.49 -16.12 -14.52
CA GLU A 147 3.49 -16.06 -13.44
C GLU A 147 3.14 -14.60 -13.10
N GLU A 148 4.13 -13.72 -12.96
CA GLU A 148 3.88 -12.30 -12.66
C GLU A 148 3.27 -11.53 -13.84
N LYS A 149 3.60 -11.90 -15.08
CA LYS A 149 2.96 -11.33 -16.27
C LYS A 149 1.46 -11.69 -16.31
N GLN A 150 1.11 -12.95 -16.06
CA GLN A 150 -0.29 -13.39 -15.99
C GLN A 150 -1.03 -12.68 -14.85
N MET A 151 -0.41 -12.58 -13.66
CA MET A 151 -0.98 -11.86 -12.53
C MET A 151 -1.28 -10.39 -12.86
N ASN A 152 -0.38 -9.73 -13.58
CA ASN A 152 -0.60 -8.35 -14.00
C ASN A 152 -1.73 -8.22 -15.03
N GLU A 153 -1.79 -9.11 -16.03
CA GLU A 153 -2.82 -9.09 -17.06
C GLU A 153 -4.22 -9.36 -16.48
N GLN A 154 -4.32 -10.25 -15.49
CA GLN A 154 -5.60 -10.70 -14.93
C GLN A 154 -6.12 -9.83 -13.78
N ILE A 155 -5.23 -9.33 -12.90
CA ILE A 155 -5.62 -8.76 -11.62
C ILE A 155 -5.16 -7.31 -11.46
N LEU A 156 -3.86 -7.04 -11.65
CA LEU A 156 -3.27 -5.75 -11.25
C LEU A 156 -3.38 -4.66 -12.31
N GLN A 157 -3.35 -5.03 -13.59
CA GLN A 157 -3.47 -4.13 -14.75
C GLN A 157 -2.56 -2.89 -14.66
N SER A 158 -1.34 -3.06 -14.14
CA SER A 158 -0.37 -1.98 -13.95
C SER A 158 0.58 -1.89 -15.15
N GLU A 159 0.62 -0.71 -15.78
CA GLU A 159 1.55 -0.43 -16.89
C GLU A 159 3.02 -0.53 -16.41
N ASP A 160 3.33 0.00 -15.23
CA ASP A 160 4.64 -0.11 -14.61
C ASP A 160 5.10 -1.55 -14.46
N LEU A 161 4.23 -2.43 -13.96
CA LEU A 161 4.57 -3.84 -13.78
C LEU A 161 4.72 -4.54 -15.13
N ALA A 162 3.91 -4.18 -16.13
CA ALA A 162 4.06 -4.69 -17.50
C ALA A 162 5.44 -4.35 -18.07
N ASN A 163 5.88 -3.10 -17.90
CA ASN A 163 7.20 -2.62 -18.31
C ASN A 163 8.34 -3.36 -17.60
N VAL A 164 8.20 -3.60 -16.29
CA VAL A 164 9.17 -4.38 -15.50
C VAL A 164 9.26 -5.83 -15.97
N CYS A 165 8.12 -6.50 -16.20
CA CYS A 165 8.08 -7.87 -16.72
C CYS A 165 8.67 -7.97 -18.13
N PHE A 166 8.39 -6.97 -18.99
CA PHE A 166 8.97 -6.89 -20.33
C PHE A 166 10.50 -6.75 -20.27
N ALA A 167 11.02 -5.83 -19.46
CA ALA A 167 12.45 -5.64 -19.28
C ALA A 167 13.14 -6.91 -18.77
N ALA A 168 12.52 -7.61 -17.80
CA ALA A 168 13.02 -8.87 -17.28
C ALA A 168 13.04 -9.98 -18.34
N THR A 169 12.02 -10.05 -19.21
CA THR A 169 11.96 -11.00 -20.33
C THR A 169 13.08 -10.75 -21.35
N VAL A 170 13.28 -9.48 -21.74
CA VAL A 170 14.35 -9.09 -22.65
C VAL A 170 15.71 -9.45 -22.06
N TYR A 171 15.92 -9.18 -20.78
CA TYR A 171 17.16 -9.50 -20.08
C TYR A 171 17.40 -11.01 -19.97
N LEU A 172 16.36 -11.80 -19.68
CA LEU A 172 16.42 -13.26 -19.67
C LEU A 172 16.88 -13.82 -21.02
N ASN A 173 16.31 -13.34 -22.12
CA ASN A 173 16.67 -13.83 -23.45
C ASN A 173 18.13 -13.49 -23.80
N LYS A 174 18.58 -12.28 -23.44
CA LYS A 174 19.98 -11.88 -23.60
C LYS A 174 20.93 -12.76 -22.79
N THR A 175 20.63 -12.99 -21.52
CA THR A 175 21.48 -13.79 -20.62
C THR A 175 21.53 -15.26 -21.01
N VAL A 176 20.41 -15.85 -21.49
CA VAL A 176 20.40 -17.21 -22.02
C VAL A 176 21.29 -17.34 -23.26
N LYS A 177 21.16 -16.41 -24.21
CA LYS A 177 21.99 -16.41 -25.44
C LYS A 177 23.48 -16.32 -25.10
N LEU A 178 23.84 -15.36 -24.24
CA LEU A 178 25.22 -15.20 -23.79
C LEU A 178 25.75 -16.44 -23.05
N HIS A 179 24.94 -17.07 -22.20
CA HIS A 179 25.34 -18.28 -21.50
C HIS A 179 25.65 -19.43 -22.47
N GLN A 180 24.86 -19.55 -23.54
CA GLN A 180 25.11 -20.54 -24.60
C GLN A 180 26.37 -20.24 -25.41
N GLU A 181 26.63 -18.96 -25.72
CA GLU A 181 27.85 -18.52 -26.44
C GLU A 181 29.13 -18.76 -25.61
N VAL A 182 29.09 -18.48 -24.30
CA VAL A 182 30.23 -18.75 -23.39
C VAL A 182 30.54 -20.24 -23.28
N LEU A 183 29.50 -21.09 -23.17
CA LEU A 183 29.67 -22.55 -23.15
C LEU A 183 30.29 -23.10 -24.44
N GLN A 184 30.16 -22.38 -25.56
CA GLN A 184 30.76 -22.76 -26.84
C GLN A 184 32.23 -22.32 -27.01
N HIS A 185 32.80 -21.53 -26.09
CA HIS A 185 34.10 -20.86 -26.26
C HIS A 185 35.19 -21.25 -25.23
N GLU A 186 35.09 -22.39 -24.53
CA GLU A 186 36.11 -22.76 -23.54
C GLU A 186 37.40 -23.37 -24.13
N LYS A 187 38.39 -22.51 -24.31
CA LYS A 187 39.72 -22.61 -23.66
C LYS A 187 40.13 -21.20 -23.25
N THR A 188 39.83 -20.77 -22.01
CA THR A 188 40.13 -19.39 -21.58
C THR A 188 41.34 -19.33 -20.66
N ASP A 189 42.27 -18.46 -21.05
CA ASP A 189 43.61 -18.20 -20.52
C ASP A 189 43.59 -17.47 -19.15
N THR A 190 44.31 -18.00 -18.18
CA THR A 190 44.25 -17.66 -16.74
C THR A 190 45.05 -16.40 -16.34
N LYS A 191 45.44 -15.53 -17.28
CA LYS A 191 46.37 -14.40 -17.00
C LYS A 191 45.77 -13.00 -17.05
N ARG A 192 44.47 -12.82 -17.26
CA ARG A 192 43.87 -11.48 -17.37
C ARG A 192 42.78 -11.23 -16.32
N VAL A 193 42.79 -10.00 -15.80
CA VAL A 193 41.83 -9.51 -14.78
C VAL A 193 40.41 -9.69 -15.30
N VAL A 194 39.60 -10.41 -14.53
CA VAL A 194 38.21 -10.71 -14.86
C VAL A 194 37.35 -9.52 -14.46
N ASP A 195 37.15 -8.58 -15.39
CA ASP A 195 36.10 -7.56 -15.24
C ASP A 195 34.73 -8.22 -15.43
N GLU A 196 33.82 -7.98 -14.49
CA GLU A 196 32.56 -8.72 -14.41
C GLU A 196 31.55 -8.23 -15.46
N PHE A 197 31.07 -9.16 -16.29
CA PHE A 197 30.13 -8.98 -17.41
C PHE A 197 28.88 -8.12 -17.10
N TYR A 198 28.49 -7.98 -15.83
CA TYR A 198 27.35 -7.17 -15.38
C TYR A 198 27.58 -5.65 -15.45
N ARG A 199 28.80 -5.19 -15.75
CA ARG A 199 29.14 -3.76 -15.93
C ARG A 199 29.11 -3.28 -17.38
N GLN A 200 28.82 -4.14 -18.36
CA GLN A 200 28.88 -3.76 -19.76
C GLN A 200 27.59 -3.05 -20.24
N ARG A 201 27.69 -1.75 -20.55
CA ARG A 201 26.72 -1.05 -21.40
C ARG A 201 27.09 -1.32 -22.86
N VAL A 202 26.28 -2.12 -23.56
CA VAL A 202 26.42 -2.26 -25.02
C VAL A 202 25.75 -1.05 -25.68
N VAL A 203 26.56 -0.09 -26.12
CA VAL A 203 26.10 1.06 -26.91
C VAL A 203 26.05 0.61 -28.37
N LYS A 204 24.90 0.79 -29.04
CA LYS A 204 24.84 0.62 -30.51
C LYS A 204 25.62 1.76 -31.14
N THR A 205 26.77 1.46 -31.72
CA THR A 205 27.42 2.35 -32.69
C THR A 205 26.57 2.37 -33.96
N LYS A 206 26.28 3.60 -34.43
CA LYS A 206 25.60 3.87 -35.69
C LYS A 206 26.44 3.40 -36.88
#